data_AF-A0A7C6RJZ9-F1
#
_entry.id   AF-A0A7C6RJZ9-F1
#
_cell.length_a   1.000
_cell.length_b   1.000
_cell.length_c   1.000
_cell.angle_alpha   90.00
_cell.angle_beta   90.00
_cell.angle_gamma   90.00
#
_symmetry.space_group_name_H-M   'P 1'
#
loop_
_entity.id
_entity.type
_entity.pdbx_description
1 polymer ?
#
loop_
_entity_poly.entity_id
_entity_poly.type
_entity_poly.pdbx_seq_one_letter_code
_entity_poly.pdbx_strand_id
1 'polypeptide(L)'
;MRRRHSFRQRGQILPLAAILLLAVAATLFYLFNSGQLMQEKLRLTNTADAVAYSAGIFEARMLNYDAFANRAIIANQIAIGQAVGLASWAKYMGTSAQSIRPYLYLIPAVGAALAQAMDYFESAMEALTPALAAAVTRHDAAVQALALSQQMMHGPGDAVAVASRLALMQRVARENDPRVVVDPLPLGDDLIGFTHAHATRDDRRRMGTLVNDSREAFLQSRDWNFGAVLLCHGIELRKRGSTELIDLVDGWKSIDSLSAHHHRVRRWRCRRSERPIGYGSAASDAELADGIYSYGGSRSTNPRASARAESADGIARGFDPSATTVGGGAIPTFRDLSERARAMSEPSTRLTIRVTKSSAAQRFSGGSSSVKPTGRLQRFDGAMAGGVSAAISSVEVFFERPDAGNTIHPGRSELGSLFNPYWQARLAPVSAAARAQAQLRQGSAQLP
;
A
#
# COMPACT_ATOMS: atom_id res chain seq x y z
N MET A 1 -22.83 106.62 25.91
CA MET A 1 -21.58 106.04 25.40
C MET A 1 -21.63 104.52 25.50
N ARG A 2 -21.57 103.80 24.37
CA ARG A 2 -21.24 102.36 24.34
C ARG A 2 -20.49 102.08 23.03
N ARG A 3 -19.16 101.99 23.10
CA ARG A 3 -18.32 101.60 21.96
C ARG A 3 -18.41 100.08 21.80
N ARG A 4 -18.97 99.60 20.68
CA ARG A 4 -18.86 98.20 20.26
C ARG A 4 -17.52 98.02 19.54
N HIS A 5 -16.61 97.27 20.14
CA HIS A 5 -15.41 96.81 19.45
C HIS A 5 -15.79 95.65 18.51
N SER A 6 -15.72 95.90 17.20
CA SER A 6 -15.75 94.86 16.17
C SER A 6 -14.39 94.15 16.18
N PHE A 7 -14.30 93.01 16.86
CA PHE A 7 -13.16 92.10 16.69
C PHE A 7 -13.20 91.55 15.25
N ARG A 8 -12.24 91.97 14.41
CA ARG A 8 -12.00 91.32 13.11
C ARG A 8 -11.52 89.89 13.38
N GLN A 9 -12.38 88.92 13.14
CA GLN A 9 -12.00 87.50 13.09
C GLN A 9 -10.95 87.33 11.99
N ARG A 10 -9.71 86.99 12.37
CA ARG A 10 -8.66 86.57 11.44
C ARG A 10 -8.76 85.05 11.27
N GLY A 11 -9.19 84.60 10.08
CA GLY A 11 -9.46 83.20 9.74
C GLY A 11 -8.23 82.30 9.64
N GLN A 12 -7.47 82.11 10.72
CA GLN A 12 -6.29 81.23 10.76
C GLN A 12 -6.58 79.76 11.11
N ILE A 13 -7.80 79.44 11.58
CA ILE A 13 -8.17 78.05 11.94
C ILE A 13 -8.43 77.21 10.68
N LEU A 14 -8.97 77.82 9.62
CA LEU A 14 -9.36 77.14 8.39
C LEU A 14 -8.19 76.45 7.66
N PRO A 15 -7.02 77.10 7.44
CA PRO A 15 -5.86 76.42 6.83
C PRO A 15 -5.30 75.31 7.73
N LEU A 16 -5.30 75.49 9.05
CA LEU A 16 -4.80 74.51 10.01
C LEU A 16 -5.70 73.27 10.09
N ALA A 17 -7.02 73.48 10.11
CA ALA A 17 -8.03 72.43 10.03
C ALA A 17 -7.99 71.68 8.69
N ALA A 18 -7.74 72.38 7.57
CA ALA A 18 -7.59 71.77 6.26
C ALA A 18 -6.35 70.86 6.17
N ILE A 19 -5.21 71.31 6.72
CA ILE A 19 -3.99 70.49 6.80
C ILE A 19 -4.22 69.26 7.67
N LEU A 20 -4.87 69.42 8.83
CA LEU A 20 -5.20 68.30 9.72
C LEU A 20 -6.13 67.29 9.03
N LEU A 21 -7.18 67.76 8.36
CA LEU A 21 -8.09 66.89 7.60
C LEU A 21 -7.37 66.13 6.48
N LEU A 22 -6.46 66.79 5.75
CA LEU A 22 -5.63 66.14 4.75
C LEU A 22 -4.73 65.06 5.36
N ALA A 23 -4.12 65.35 6.52
CA ALA A 23 -3.30 64.36 7.22
C ALA A 23 -4.13 63.15 7.66
N VAL A 24 -5.29 63.38 8.28
CA VAL A 24 -6.21 62.31 8.71
C VAL A 24 -6.67 61.48 7.51
N ALA A 25 -7.07 62.12 6.41
CA ALA A 25 -7.49 61.42 5.19
C ALA A 25 -6.36 60.57 4.60
N ALA A 26 -5.13 61.08 4.57
CA ALA A 26 -3.96 60.33 4.10
C ALA A 26 -3.65 59.12 5.01
N THR A 27 -3.74 59.27 6.33
CA THR A 27 -3.55 58.17 7.28
C THR A 27 -4.64 57.10 7.14
N LEU A 28 -5.90 57.50 7.04
CA LEU A 28 -7.02 56.58 6.82
C LEU A 28 -6.87 55.82 5.50
N PHE A 29 -6.44 56.50 4.44
CA PHE A 29 -6.17 55.87 3.15
C PHE A 29 -5.04 54.84 3.24
N TYR A 30 -3.93 55.20 3.90
CA TYR A 30 -2.82 54.27 4.12
C TYR A 30 -3.25 53.03 4.93
N LEU A 31 -4.03 53.24 6.00
CA LEU A 31 -4.60 52.15 6.81
C LEU A 31 -5.52 51.26 6.00
N PHE A 32 -6.38 51.85 5.16
CA PHE A 32 -7.26 51.10 4.27
C PHE A 32 -6.46 50.24 3.28
N ASN A 33 -5.48 50.83 2.58
CA ASN A 33 -4.70 50.10 1.58
C ASN A 33 -3.85 48.99 2.21
N SER A 34 -3.18 49.28 3.33
CA SER A 34 -2.42 48.28 4.09
C SER A 34 -3.32 47.17 4.63
N GLY A 35 -4.53 47.50 5.10
CA GLY A 35 -5.54 46.53 5.53
C GLY A 35 -5.97 45.60 4.39
N GLN A 36 -6.27 46.15 3.21
CA GLN A 36 -6.63 45.36 2.04
C GLN A 36 -5.47 44.46 1.57
N LEU A 37 -4.24 44.98 1.51
CA LEU A 37 -3.05 44.20 1.16
C LEU A 37 -2.81 43.06 2.15
N MET A 38 -2.99 43.30 3.46
CA MET A 38 -2.87 42.25 4.47
C MET A 38 -3.95 41.19 4.31
N GLN A 39 -5.21 41.58 4.05
CA GLN A 39 -6.31 40.64 3.80
C GLN A 39 -6.04 39.76 2.56
N GLU A 40 -5.59 40.36 1.45
CA GLU A 40 -5.23 39.63 0.23
C GLU A 40 -4.05 38.67 0.47
N LYS A 41 -3.04 39.11 1.22
CA LYS A 41 -1.91 38.27 1.62
C LYS A 41 -2.36 37.08 2.47
N LEU A 42 -3.16 37.30 3.51
CA LEU A 42 -3.68 36.23 4.38
C LEU A 42 -4.51 35.23 3.59
N ARG A 43 -5.38 35.72 2.69
CA ARG A 43 -6.17 34.84 1.82
C ARG A 43 -5.29 33.98 0.92
N LEU A 44 -4.27 34.58 0.31
CA LEU A 44 -3.34 33.85 -0.56
C LEU A 44 -2.53 32.81 0.22
N THR A 45 -2.05 33.14 1.43
CA THR A 45 -1.34 32.20 2.31
C THR A 45 -2.24 31.06 2.74
N ASN A 46 -3.46 31.33 3.23
CA ASN A 46 -4.42 30.29 3.59
C ASN A 46 -4.76 29.38 2.40
N THR A 47 -4.86 29.96 1.20
CA THR A 47 -5.05 29.19 -0.04
C THR A 47 -3.85 28.29 -0.32
N ALA A 48 -2.62 28.81 -0.18
CA ALA A 48 -1.41 28.02 -0.35
C ALA A 48 -1.35 26.84 0.62
N ASP A 49 -1.65 27.08 1.90
CA ASP A 49 -1.64 26.05 2.94
C ASP A 49 -2.73 25.01 2.69
N ALA A 50 -3.94 25.41 2.32
CA ALA A 50 -5.02 24.49 1.98
C ALA A 50 -4.66 23.61 0.77
N VAL A 51 -4.06 24.19 -0.27
CA VAL A 51 -3.62 23.46 -1.47
C VAL A 51 -2.49 22.48 -1.14
N ALA A 52 -1.45 22.93 -0.42
CA ALA A 52 -0.33 22.08 -0.03
C ALA A 52 -0.79 20.92 0.86
N TYR A 53 -1.57 21.22 1.90
CA TYR A 53 -2.10 20.22 2.82
C TYR A 53 -2.98 19.19 2.09
N SER A 54 -3.85 19.64 1.18
CA SER A 54 -4.71 18.74 0.38
C SER A 54 -3.90 17.83 -0.54
N ALA A 55 -2.81 18.34 -1.12
CA ALA A 55 -1.88 17.56 -1.91
C ALA A 55 -1.16 16.49 -1.07
N GLY A 56 -0.75 16.83 0.16
CA GLY A 56 -0.18 15.87 1.09
C GLY A 56 -1.19 14.81 1.55
N ILE A 57 -2.45 15.18 1.80
CA ILE A 57 -3.51 14.20 2.09
C ILE A 57 -3.72 13.23 0.92
N PHE A 58 -3.71 13.74 -0.31
CA PHE A 58 -3.82 12.90 -1.50
C PHE A 58 -2.70 11.86 -1.54
N GLU A 59 -1.46 12.30 -1.33
CA GLU A 59 -0.28 11.44 -1.34
C GLU A 59 -0.29 10.44 -0.17
N ALA A 60 -0.65 10.87 1.04
CA ALA A 60 -0.83 9.97 2.19
C ALA A 60 -1.88 8.88 1.92
N ARG A 61 -3.01 9.24 1.29
CA ARG A 61 -4.06 8.28 0.90
C ARG A 61 -3.59 7.31 -0.17
N MET A 62 -2.77 7.77 -1.11
CA MET A 62 -2.15 6.92 -2.13
C MET A 62 -1.25 5.85 -1.48
N LEU A 63 -0.33 6.27 -0.59
CA LEU A 63 0.56 5.35 0.13
C LEU A 63 -0.21 4.39 1.05
N ASN A 64 -1.28 4.87 1.70
CA ASN A 64 -2.15 4.01 2.51
C ASN A 64 -2.93 3.01 1.64
N TYR A 65 -3.36 3.40 0.45
CA TYR A 65 -4.00 2.49 -0.49
C TYR A 65 -3.03 1.38 -0.93
N ASP A 66 -1.78 1.72 -1.26
CA ASP A 66 -0.76 0.72 -1.55
C ASP A 66 -0.56 -0.26 -0.39
N ALA A 67 -0.54 0.26 0.84
CA ALA A 67 -0.44 -0.58 2.02
C ALA A 67 -1.62 -1.55 2.19
N PHE A 68 -2.85 -1.09 1.96
CA PHE A 68 -4.02 -1.95 1.96
C PHE A 68 -4.00 -2.97 0.82
N ALA A 69 -3.63 -2.56 -0.38
CA ALA A 69 -3.53 -3.43 -1.55
C ALA A 69 -2.51 -4.55 -1.31
N ASN A 70 -1.32 -4.22 -0.79
CA ASN A 70 -0.29 -5.19 -0.46
C ASN A 70 -0.75 -6.22 0.59
N ARG A 71 -1.44 -5.78 1.65
CA ARG A 71 -2.02 -6.71 2.65
C ARG A 71 -3.09 -7.61 2.04
N ALA A 72 -3.93 -7.07 1.16
CA ALA A 72 -4.96 -7.83 0.48
C ALA A 72 -4.35 -8.85 -0.50
N ILE A 73 -3.27 -8.49 -1.21
CA ILE A 73 -2.50 -9.43 -2.03
C ILE A 73 -1.98 -10.58 -1.17
N ILE A 74 -1.32 -10.28 -0.04
CA ILE A 74 -0.81 -11.31 0.89
C ILE A 74 -1.95 -12.23 1.36
N ALA A 75 -3.08 -11.68 1.79
CA ALA A 75 -4.21 -12.48 2.28
C ALA A 75 -4.78 -13.42 1.20
N ASN A 76 -4.95 -12.93 -0.03
CA ASN A 76 -5.39 -13.77 -1.15
C ASN A 76 -4.36 -14.85 -1.50
N GLN A 77 -3.06 -14.57 -1.39
CA GLN A 77 -2.01 -15.58 -1.62
C GLN A 77 -2.01 -16.68 -0.56
N ILE A 78 -2.22 -16.33 0.72
CA ILE A 78 -2.41 -17.33 1.78
C ILE A 78 -3.66 -18.18 1.52
N ALA A 79 -4.77 -17.56 1.08
CA ALA A 79 -5.99 -18.29 0.73
C ALA A 79 -5.77 -19.26 -0.44
N ILE A 80 -4.97 -18.90 -1.45
CA ILE A 80 -4.55 -19.80 -2.54
C ILE A 80 -3.75 -20.97 -1.97
N GLY A 81 -2.76 -20.70 -1.10
CA GLY A 81 -2.00 -21.75 -0.41
C GLY A 81 -2.89 -22.70 0.39
N GLN A 82 -3.88 -22.18 1.12
CA GLN A 82 -4.89 -22.96 1.83
C GLN A 82 -5.73 -23.83 0.89
N ALA A 83 -6.21 -23.28 -0.23
CA ALA A 83 -6.99 -24.04 -1.20
C ALA A 83 -6.18 -25.19 -1.82
N VAL A 84 -4.92 -24.93 -2.19
CA VAL A 84 -3.99 -25.95 -2.72
C VAL A 84 -3.68 -27.01 -1.66
N GLY A 85 -3.41 -26.59 -0.42
CA GLY A 85 -3.15 -27.51 0.70
C GLY A 85 -4.34 -28.41 1.02
N LEU A 86 -5.54 -27.82 1.10
CA LEU A 86 -6.79 -28.56 1.35
C LEU A 86 -7.13 -29.52 0.19
N ALA A 87 -6.87 -29.14 -1.07
CA ALA A 87 -7.12 -30.00 -2.20
C ALA A 87 -6.20 -31.23 -2.20
N SER A 88 -4.90 -31.02 -1.93
CA SER A 88 -3.92 -32.10 -1.78
C SER A 88 -4.29 -33.05 -0.63
N TRP A 89 -4.68 -32.49 0.52
CA TRP A 89 -5.14 -33.26 1.67
C TRP A 89 -6.44 -34.04 1.40
N ALA A 90 -7.43 -33.42 0.75
CA ALA A 90 -8.69 -34.06 0.37
C ALA A 90 -8.46 -35.24 -0.59
N LYS A 91 -7.59 -35.06 -1.58
CA LYS A 91 -7.18 -36.13 -2.51
C LYS A 91 -6.45 -37.27 -1.79
N TYR A 92 -5.54 -36.92 -0.88
CA TYR A 92 -4.87 -37.88 0.01
C TYR A 92 -5.86 -38.70 0.86
N MET A 93 -6.89 -38.05 1.40
CA MET A 93 -7.93 -38.72 2.18
C MET A 93 -8.74 -39.69 1.31
N GLY A 94 -9.13 -39.28 0.10
CA GLY A 94 -9.84 -40.15 -0.85
C GLY A 94 -9.03 -41.40 -1.23
N THR A 95 -7.76 -41.23 -1.61
CA THR A 95 -6.90 -42.38 -1.96
C THR A 95 -6.58 -43.28 -0.76
N SER A 96 -6.51 -42.71 0.46
CA SER A 96 -6.40 -43.47 1.71
C SER A 96 -7.63 -44.33 1.95
N ALA A 97 -8.82 -43.75 1.78
CA ALA A 97 -10.10 -44.44 1.94
C ALA A 97 -10.20 -45.64 0.99
N GLN A 98 -9.88 -45.44 -0.29
CA GLN A 98 -9.83 -46.52 -1.29
C GLN A 98 -8.87 -47.66 -0.89
N SER A 99 -7.69 -47.33 -0.37
CA SER A 99 -6.68 -48.32 0.00
C SER A 99 -7.01 -49.08 1.29
N ILE A 100 -7.70 -48.44 2.24
CA ILE A 100 -8.06 -49.01 3.54
C ILE A 100 -9.38 -49.79 3.45
N ARG A 101 -10.32 -49.35 2.61
CA ARG A 101 -11.68 -49.90 2.49
C ARG A 101 -11.75 -51.43 2.42
N PRO A 102 -10.93 -52.14 1.62
CA PRO A 102 -11.00 -53.61 1.55
C PRO A 102 -10.73 -54.29 2.90
N TYR A 103 -9.94 -53.64 3.77
CA TYR A 103 -9.58 -54.17 5.07
C TYR A 103 -10.62 -53.87 6.15
N LEU A 104 -11.49 -52.86 5.96
CA LEU A 104 -12.52 -52.51 6.95
C LEU A 104 -13.56 -53.63 7.11
N TYR A 105 -13.85 -54.36 6.05
CA TYR A 105 -14.74 -55.54 6.11
C TYR A 105 -14.23 -56.65 7.03
N LEU A 106 -12.95 -56.63 7.41
CA LEU A 106 -12.37 -57.58 8.36
C LEU A 106 -12.76 -57.29 9.82
N ILE A 107 -13.32 -56.10 10.11
CA ILE A 107 -13.78 -55.72 11.45
C ILE A 107 -15.22 -56.24 11.65
N PRO A 108 -15.43 -57.22 12.55
CA PRO A 108 -16.76 -57.79 12.76
C PRO A 108 -17.79 -56.73 13.19
N ALA A 109 -19.05 -56.92 12.80
CA ALA A 109 -20.22 -56.09 13.10
C ALA A 109 -20.22 -54.65 12.52
N VAL A 110 -19.09 -53.95 12.47
CA VAL A 110 -19.03 -52.52 12.08
C VAL A 110 -18.34 -52.26 10.74
N GLY A 111 -17.64 -53.24 10.18
CA GLY A 111 -16.79 -53.08 8.99
C GLY A 111 -17.52 -52.55 7.74
N ALA A 112 -18.73 -53.03 7.48
CA ALA A 112 -19.54 -52.59 6.34
C ALA A 112 -19.99 -51.12 6.47
N ALA A 113 -20.39 -50.70 7.67
CA ALA A 113 -20.76 -49.31 7.94
C ALA A 113 -19.56 -48.37 7.81
N LEU A 114 -18.38 -48.79 8.29
CA LEU A 114 -17.13 -48.03 8.12
C LEU A 114 -16.71 -47.92 6.65
N ALA A 115 -16.83 -49.00 5.87
CA ALA A 115 -16.56 -48.98 4.43
C ALA A 115 -17.51 -48.03 3.67
N GLN A 116 -18.80 -48.05 4.00
CA GLN A 116 -19.77 -47.12 3.40
C GLN A 116 -19.51 -45.66 3.81
N ALA A 117 -19.14 -45.42 5.07
CA ALA A 117 -18.74 -44.09 5.51
C ALA A 117 -17.54 -43.57 4.71
N MET A 118 -16.53 -44.42 4.46
CA MET A 118 -15.37 -44.07 3.64
C MET A 118 -15.75 -43.69 2.20
N ASP A 119 -16.70 -44.40 1.57
CA ASP A 119 -17.19 -44.05 0.23
C ASP A 119 -17.89 -42.67 0.19
N TYR A 120 -18.67 -42.36 1.23
CA TYR A 120 -19.30 -41.05 1.38
C TYR A 120 -18.25 -39.95 1.57
N PHE A 121 -17.23 -40.18 2.42
CA PHE A 121 -16.14 -39.23 2.63
C PHE A 121 -15.33 -38.99 1.36
N GLU A 122 -15.00 -40.04 0.60
CA GLU A 122 -14.31 -39.94 -0.68
C GLU A 122 -15.11 -39.07 -1.66
N SER A 123 -16.40 -39.37 -1.83
CA SER A 123 -17.30 -38.62 -2.71
C SER A 123 -17.41 -37.14 -2.30
N ALA A 124 -17.51 -36.86 -1.00
CA ALA A 124 -17.57 -35.51 -0.47
C ALA A 124 -16.27 -34.72 -0.71
N MET A 125 -15.11 -35.35 -0.51
CA MET A 125 -13.80 -34.75 -0.75
C MET A 125 -13.56 -34.48 -2.24
N GLU A 126 -13.96 -35.40 -3.12
CA GLU A 126 -13.89 -35.21 -4.57
C GLU A 126 -14.83 -34.12 -5.09
N ALA A 127 -15.97 -33.90 -4.42
CA ALA A 127 -16.88 -32.81 -4.76
C ALA A 127 -16.33 -31.43 -4.32
N LEU A 128 -15.48 -31.39 -3.30
CA LEU A 128 -14.89 -30.17 -2.77
C LEU A 128 -13.72 -29.65 -3.62
N THR A 129 -12.88 -30.52 -4.17
CA THR A 129 -11.63 -30.08 -4.84
C THR A 129 -11.84 -29.17 -6.06
N PRO A 130 -12.88 -29.33 -6.90
CA PRO A 130 -13.15 -28.38 -7.99
C PRO A 130 -13.54 -26.99 -7.49
N ALA A 131 -14.24 -26.90 -6.35
CA ALA A 131 -14.57 -25.63 -5.73
C ALA A 131 -13.32 -24.92 -5.18
N LEU A 132 -12.35 -25.68 -4.67
CA LEU A 132 -11.03 -25.16 -4.26
C LEU A 132 -10.23 -24.67 -5.46
N ALA A 133 -10.22 -25.40 -6.58
CA ALA A 133 -9.59 -24.94 -7.83
C ALA A 133 -10.21 -23.63 -8.33
N ALA A 134 -11.54 -23.51 -8.31
CA ALA A 134 -12.23 -22.27 -8.65
C ALA A 134 -11.94 -21.13 -7.65
N ALA A 135 -11.69 -21.44 -6.37
CA ALA A 135 -11.25 -20.45 -5.40
C ALA A 135 -9.85 -19.92 -5.73
N VAL A 136 -8.92 -20.79 -6.14
CA VAL A 136 -7.56 -20.39 -6.58
C VAL A 136 -7.65 -19.36 -7.70
N THR A 137 -8.39 -19.65 -8.77
CA THR A 137 -8.54 -18.72 -9.91
C THR A 137 -9.18 -17.39 -9.50
N ARG A 138 -10.18 -17.39 -8.60
CA ARG A 138 -10.83 -16.17 -8.14
C ARG A 138 -9.93 -15.29 -7.27
N HIS A 139 -9.18 -15.91 -6.35
CA HIS A 139 -8.21 -15.19 -5.52
C HIS A 139 -7.07 -14.64 -6.37
N ASP A 140 -6.59 -15.41 -7.36
CA ASP A 140 -5.56 -14.92 -8.28
C ASP A 140 -6.06 -13.74 -9.13
N ALA A 141 -7.29 -13.80 -9.65
CA ALA A 141 -7.89 -12.67 -10.35
C ALA A 141 -8.00 -11.41 -9.46
N ALA A 142 -8.35 -11.58 -8.18
CA ALA A 142 -8.37 -10.46 -7.22
C ALA A 142 -6.97 -9.88 -6.97
N VAL A 143 -5.96 -10.74 -6.87
CA VAL A 143 -4.54 -10.35 -6.74
C VAL A 143 -4.09 -9.52 -7.95
N GLN A 144 -4.39 -9.96 -9.18
CA GLN A 144 -4.05 -9.23 -10.39
C GLN A 144 -4.81 -7.90 -10.49
N ALA A 145 -6.09 -7.87 -10.09
CA ALA A 145 -6.88 -6.63 -10.06
C ALA A 145 -6.28 -5.59 -9.09
N LEU A 146 -5.82 -6.03 -7.91
CA LEU A 146 -5.14 -5.17 -6.94
C LEU A 146 -3.81 -4.64 -7.50
N ALA A 147 -2.98 -5.52 -8.09
CA ALA A 147 -1.73 -5.10 -8.73
C ALA A 147 -1.96 -4.07 -9.85
N LEU A 148 -2.95 -4.33 -10.72
CA LEU A 148 -3.33 -3.42 -11.79
C LEU A 148 -3.84 -2.08 -11.25
N SER A 149 -4.62 -2.09 -10.16
CA SER A 149 -5.12 -0.85 -9.55
C SER A 149 -4.00 0.05 -9.03
N GLN A 150 -2.94 -0.53 -8.45
CA GLN A 150 -1.74 0.22 -8.05
C GLN A 150 -1.03 0.79 -9.28
N GLN A 151 -0.88 0.00 -10.34
CA GLN A 151 -0.28 0.49 -11.59
C GLN A 151 -1.07 1.64 -12.21
N MET A 152 -2.41 1.58 -12.20
CA MET A 152 -3.27 2.64 -12.73
C MET A 152 -3.22 3.91 -11.89
N MET A 153 -3.17 3.79 -10.56
CA MET A 153 -3.10 4.93 -9.65
C MET A 153 -1.81 5.73 -9.82
N HIS A 154 -0.68 5.03 -9.95
CA HIS A 154 0.63 5.66 -10.16
C HIS A 154 0.85 6.09 -11.61
N GLY A 155 0.53 5.22 -12.56
CA GLY A 155 0.94 5.35 -13.96
C GLY A 155 2.46 5.16 -14.17
N PRO A 156 2.93 5.29 -15.42
CA PRO A 156 4.36 5.19 -15.74
C PRO A 156 5.14 6.30 -15.03
N GLY A 157 6.15 5.93 -14.23
CA GLY A 157 6.97 6.88 -13.50
C GLY A 157 6.21 7.82 -12.56
N ASP A 158 5.07 7.37 -12.01
CA ASP A 158 4.18 8.14 -11.13
C ASP A 158 3.47 9.33 -11.81
N ALA A 159 3.46 9.38 -13.15
CA ALA A 159 2.88 10.51 -13.91
C ALA A 159 1.37 10.71 -13.69
N VAL A 160 0.59 9.64 -13.51
CA VAL A 160 -0.86 9.73 -13.26
C VAL A 160 -1.11 10.26 -11.86
N ALA A 161 -0.35 9.80 -10.87
CA ALA A 161 -0.42 10.32 -9.50
C ALA A 161 -0.09 11.82 -9.45
N VAL A 162 1.00 12.24 -10.11
CA VAL A 162 1.41 13.66 -10.17
C VAL A 162 0.36 14.52 -10.89
N ALA A 163 -0.17 14.07 -12.03
CA ALA A 163 -1.20 14.79 -12.77
C ALA A 163 -2.50 14.92 -11.95
N SER A 164 -2.92 13.85 -11.28
CA SER A 164 -4.11 13.82 -10.43
C SER A 164 -3.96 14.76 -9.22
N ARG A 165 -2.78 14.76 -8.58
CA ARG A 165 -2.44 15.68 -7.49
C ARG A 165 -2.48 17.13 -7.98
N LEU A 166 -1.92 17.44 -9.16
CA LEU A 166 -1.98 18.78 -9.74
C LEU A 166 -3.42 19.22 -10.04
N ALA A 167 -4.26 18.34 -10.59
CA ALA A 167 -5.66 18.63 -10.83
C ALA A 167 -6.43 18.93 -9.53
N LEU A 168 -6.15 18.17 -8.47
CA LEU A 168 -6.70 18.44 -7.12
C LEU A 168 -6.22 19.79 -6.59
N MET A 169 -4.92 20.07 -6.68
CA MET A 169 -4.35 21.35 -6.23
C MET A 169 -5.00 22.55 -6.92
N GLN A 170 -5.18 22.47 -8.25
CA GLN A 170 -5.85 23.52 -9.02
C GLN A 170 -7.33 23.68 -8.61
N ARG A 171 -8.03 22.58 -8.32
CA ARG A 171 -9.42 22.62 -7.84
C ARG A 171 -9.52 23.31 -6.49
N VAL A 172 -8.72 22.90 -5.51
CA VAL A 172 -8.70 23.48 -4.17
C VAL A 172 -8.33 24.97 -4.22
N ALA A 173 -7.38 25.35 -5.07
CA ALA A 173 -7.02 26.75 -5.25
C ALA A 173 -8.20 27.58 -5.77
N ARG A 174 -8.90 27.11 -6.81
CA ARG A 174 -10.05 27.81 -7.41
C ARG A 174 -11.25 27.89 -6.46
N GLU A 175 -11.48 26.87 -5.65
CA GLU A 175 -12.54 26.86 -4.64
C GLU A 175 -12.29 27.88 -3.51
N ASN A 176 -11.02 28.08 -3.12
CA ASN A 176 -10.64 29.08 -2.12
C ASN A 176 -10.61 30.51 -2.69
N ASP A 177 -10.00 30.68 -3.88
CA ASP A 177 -9.96 31.95 -4.61
C ASP A 177 -9.85 31.69 -6.13
N PRO A 178 -10.90 31.97 -6.92
CA PRO A 178 -10.92 31.72 -8.36
C PRO A 178 -9.83 32.44 -9.16
N ARG A 179 -9.20 33.47 -8.58
CA ARG A 179 -8.15 34.27 -9.22
C ARG A 179 -6.73 33.80 -8.87
N VAL A 180 -6.61 32.77 -8.01
CA VAL A 180 -5.33 32.17 -7.64
C VAL A 180 -4.96 31.06 -8.61
N VAL A 181 -3.69 31.03 -8.98
CA VAL A 181 -3.10 30.01 -9.86
C VAL A 181 -2.03 29.26 -9.10
N VAL A 182 -2.07 27.93 -9.17
CA VAL A 182 -1.00 27.06 -8.66
C VAL A 182 0.06 26.91 -9.74
N ASP A 183 1.32 27.13 -9.40
CA ASP A 183 2.43 26.82 -10.30
C ASP A 183 2.44 25.31 -10.62
N PRO A 184 2.43 24.89 -11.90
CA PRO A 184 2.45 23.48 -12.25
C PRO A 184 3.72 22.74 -11.80
N LEU A 185 4.84 23.47 -11.74
CA LEU A 185 6.13 22.96 -11.28
C LEU A 185 6.35 23.37 -9.82
N PRO A 186 6.35 22.42 -8.87
CA PRO A 186 6.64 22.73 -7.47
C PRO A 186 8.06 23.29 -7.30
N LEU A 187 8.33 23.85 -6.12
CA LEU A 187 9.66 24.29 -5.71
C LEU A 187 10.50 23.12 -5.17
N GLY A 188 9.84 22.05 -4.71
CA GLY A 188 10.45 20.78 -4.32
C GLY A 188 9.38 19.71 -4.18
N ASP A 189 9.71 18.47 -4.55
CA ASP A 189 8.77 17.35 -4.59
C ASP A 189 9.53 16.02 -4.53
N ASP A 190 9.30 15.24 -3.47
CA ASP A 190 9.99 13.97 -3.23
C ASP A 190 9.17 12.74 -3.65
N LEU A 191 7.94 12.93 -4.17
CA LEU A 191 7.01 11.84 -4.50
C LEU A 191 7.60 10.88 -5.55
N ILE A 192 8.15 11.42 -6.64
CA ILE A 192 8.73 10.62 -7.72
C ILE A 192 9.94 9.85 -7.19
N GLY A 193 9.87 8.52 -7.27
CA GLY A 193 10.93 7.64 -6.77
C GLY A 193 10.91 7.43 -5.25
N PHE A 194 9.89 7.92 -4.55
CA PHE A 194 9.64 7.52 -3.16
C PHE A 194 9.18 6.06 -3.06
N THR A 195 8.34 5.65 -4.01
CA THR A 195 7.91 4.25 -4.16
C THR A 195 8.58 3.61 -5.37
N HIS A 196 8.64 2.29 -5.37
CA HIS A 196 9.19 1.47 -6.44
C HIS A 196 8.23 0.33 -6.77
N ALA A 197 8.09 0.03 -8.06
CA ALA A 197 7.31 -1.12 -8.53
C ALA A 197 8.20 -2.37 -8.55
N HIS A 198 7.91 -3.34 -7.67
CA HIS A 198 8.57 -4.64 -7.66
C HIS A 198 8.03 -5.49 -8.82
N ALA A 199 8.61 -5.33 -10.01
CA ALA A 199 8.14 -5.99 -11.23
C ALA A 199 8.94 -7.24 -11.60
N THR A 200 10.23 -7.30 -11.26
CA THR A 200 11.08 -8.44 -11.60
C THR A 200 10.79 -9.64 -10.70
N ARG A 201 11.18 -10.84 -11.14
CA ARG A 201 11.03 -12.05 -10.32
C ARG A 201 11.77 -11.95 -8.99
N ASP A 202 12.99 -11.42 -8.99
CA ASP A 202 13.80 -11.31 -7.78
C ASP A 202 13.29 -10.24 -6.83
N ASP A 203 12.84 -9.09 -7.34
CA ASP A 203 12.24 -8.03 -6.54
C ASP A 203 10.97 -8.50 -5.81
N ARG A 204 10.18 -9.36 -6.46
CA ARG A 204 8.94 -9.90 -5.89
C ARG A 204 9.18 -10.85 -4.71
N ARG A 205 10.38 -11.43 -4.58
CA ARG A 205 10.72 -12.35 -3.46
C ARG A 205 10.54 -11.68 -2.10
N ARG A 206 10.67 -10.36 -1.98
CA ARG A 206 10.43 -9.64 -0.72
C ARG A 206 9.03 -9.86 -0.17
N MET A 207 7.99 -9.69 -1.00
CA MET A 207 6.61 -10.01 -0.59
C MET A 207 6.43 -11.52 -0.48
N GLY A 208 7.07 -12.30 -1.35
CA GLY A 208 7.12 -13.75 -1.26
C GLY A 208 7.58 -14.29 0.09
N THR A 209 8.63 -13.69 0.69
CA THR A 209 9.08 -14.00 2.05
C THR A 209 8.00 -13.71 3.08
N LEU A 210 7.35 -12.55 3.01
CA LEU A 210 6.25 -12.22 3.94
C LEU A 210 5.08 -13.20 3.83
N VAL A 211 4.72 -13.60 2.60
CA VAL A 211 3.69 -14.62 2.36
C VAL A 211 4.12 -15.98 2.92
N ASN A 212 5.35 -16.42 2.63
CA ASN A 212 5.87 -17.68 3.14
C ASN A 212 5.94 -17.72 4.67
N ASP A 213 6.39 -16.64 5.30
CA ASP A 213 6.51 -16.55 6.76
C ASP A 213 5.15 -16.44 7.45
N SER A 214 4.12 -15.97 6.73
CA SER A 214 2.74 -15.91 7.19
C SER A 214 1.99 -17.25 7.08
N ARG A 215 2.65 -18.34 6.66
CA ARG A 215 2.06 -19.68 6.60
C ARG A 215 1.69 -20.16 8.01
N GLU A 216 0.43 -20.56 8.17
CA GLU A 216 -0.04 -21.20 9.39
C GLU A 216 0.45 -22.66 9.52
N ALA A 217 0.31 -23.24 10.72
CA ALA A 217 0.79 -24.59 11.04
C ALA A 217 0.34 -25.65 10.02
N PHE A 218 -0.91 -25.57 9.55
CA PHE A 218 -1.44 -26.49 8.54
C PHE A 218 -0.68 -26.42 7.21
N LEU A 219 -0.21 -25.25 6.77
CA LEU A 219 0.57 -25.12 5.54
C LEU A 219 2.03 -25.54 5.74
N GLN A 220 2.57 -25.34 6.95
CA GLN A 220 3.97 -25.64 7.27
C GLN A 220 4.24 -27.15 7.36
N SER A 221 3.44 -27.88 8.13
CA SER A 221 3.57 -29.33 8.29
C SER A 221 2.26 -29.94 8.75
N ARG A 222 1.96 -31.10 8.19
CA ARG A 222 0.80 -31.92 8.56
C ARG A 222 1.27 -33.31 8.94
N ASP A 223 2.42 -33.44 9.58
CA ASP A 223 3.11 -34.72 9.78
C ASP A 223 2.66 -35.45 11.05
N TRP A 224 2.52 -36.77 10.98
CA TRP A 224 2.34 -37.62 12.16
C TRP A 224 2.91 -39.02 11.94
N ASN A 225 3.23 -39.71 13.04
CA ASN A 225 3.66 -41.10 13.05
C ASN A 225 2.78 -41.89 14.01
N PHE A 226 2.41 -43.11 13.64
CA PHE A 226 1.66 -44.01 14.49
C PHE A 226 2.14 -45.44 14.32
N GLY A 227 2.21 -46.19 15.41
CA GLY A 227 2.66 -47.59 15.42
C GLY A 227 3.94 -47.78 16.22
N ALA A 228 4.37 -49.04 16.32
CA ALA A 228 5.53 -49.43 17.11
C ALA A 228 6.43 -50.37 16.31
N VAL A 229 7.74 -50.15 16.42
CA VAL A 229 8.77 -51.04 15.89
C VAL A 229 9.62 -51.52 17.06
N LEU A 230 9.47 -52.79 17.42
CA LEU A 230 10.23 -53.45 18.48
C LEU A 230 11.17 -54.47 17.84
N LEU A 231 12.48 -54.35 18.12
CA LEU A 231 13.50 -55.29 17.62
C LEU A 231 13.40 -55.52 16.09
N CYS A 232 13.23 -54.44 15.31
CA CYS A 232 13.07 -54.48 13.85
C CYS A 232 11.84 -55.24 13.34
N HIS A 233 10.83 -55.45 14.19
CA HIS A 233 9.54 -56.01 13.82
C HIS A 233 8.45 -55.01 14.16
N GLY A 234 7.56 -54.76 13.21
CA GLY A 234 6.42 -53.87 13.42
C GLY A 234 6.07 -53.08 12.18
N ILE A 235 4.98 -52.33 12.30
CA ILE A 235 4.44 -51.46 11.28
C ILE A 235 4.34 -50.07 11.86
N GLU A 236 4.86 -49.10 11.12
CA GLU A 236 4.74 -47.69 11.45
C GLU A 236 4.05 -46.97 10.30
N LEU A 237 2.92 -46.35 10.58
CA LEU A 237 2.25 -45.45 9.66
C LEU A 237 2.93 -44.09 9.76
N ARG A 238 3.40 -43.58 8.62
CA ARG A 238 4.04 -42.26 8.53
C ARG A 238 3.26 -41.40 7.56
N LYS A 239 2.61 -40.37 8.09
CA LYS A 239 1.95 -39.35 7.29
C LYS A 239 2.88 -38.15 7.16
N ARG A 240 3.11 -37.69 5.94
CA ARG A 240 3.85 -36.46 5.65
C ARG A 240 3.01 -35.52 4.80
N GLY A 241 3.24 -34.23 4.93
CA GLY A 241 2.77 -33.27 3.95
C GLY A 241 2.95 -31.82 4.39
N SER A 242 3.17 -30.96 3.41
CA SER A 242 3.19 -29.51 3.58
C SER A 242 2.78 -28.83 2.28
N THR A 243 2.56 -27.53 2.35
CA THR A 243 2.19 -26.69 1.21
C THR A 243 3.22 -25.59 1.06
N GLU A 244 4.01 -25.64 0.00
CA GLU A 244 5.18 -24.81 -0.20
C GLU A 244 4.91 -23.73 -1.26
N LEU A 245 5.45 -22.53 -1.02
CA LEU A 245 5.51 -21.46 -2.01
C LEU A 245 6.81 -21.59 -2.79
N ILE A 246 6.72 -22.05 -4.02
CA ILE A 246 7.85 -22.38 -4.88
C ILE A 246 8.57 -21.09 -5.30
N ASP A 247 9.87 -21.06 -5.03
CA ASP A 247 10.78 -19.93 -5.27
C ASP A 247 10.34 -18.59 -4.66
N LEU A 248 9.41 -18.65 -3.69
CA LEU A 248 8.73 -17.51 -3.07
C LEU A 248 7.81 -16.70 -4.01
N VAL A 249 7.76 -17.01 -5.30
CA VAL A 249 7.07 -16.15 -6.28
C VAL A 249 6.34 -16.90 -7.39
N ASP A 250 6.67 -18.16 -7.66
CA ASP A 250 6.20 -18.87 -8.85
C ASP A 250 4.83 -19.49 -8.63
N GLY A 251 4.61 -20.20 -7.52
CA GLY A 251 3.34 -20.87 -7.30
C GLY A 251 3.30 -21.67 -6.02
N TRP A 252 2.10 -22.09 -5.63
CA TRP A 252 1.89 -22.98 -4.50
C TRP A 252 1.83 -24.42 -4.97
N LYS A 253 2.53 -25.32 -4.26
CA LYS A 253 2.40 -26.75 -4.46
C LYS A 253 2.29 -27.47 -3.13
N SER A 254 1.43 -28.48 -3.08
CA SER A 254 1.19 -29.27 -1.89
C SER A 254 1.21 -30.76 -2.20
N ILE A 255 1.91 -31.52 -1.36
CA ILE A 255 1.92 -32.98 -1.42
C ILE A 255 1.58 -33.52 -0.04
N ASP A 256 0.61 -34.44 0.00
CA ASP A 256 0.26 -35.21 1.19
C ASP A 256 0.45 -36.71 0.89
N SER A 257 1.16 -37.41 1.78
CA SER A 257 1.44 -38.83 1.65
C SER A 257 1.26 -39.58 2.96
N LEU A 258 0.76 -40.81 2.88
CA LEU A 258 0.70 -41.77 3.98
C LEU A 258 1.17 -43.12 3.48
N SER A 259 2.15 -43.68 4.18
CA SER A 259 2.64 -45.02 3.90
C SER A 259 2.76 -45.84 5.18
N ALA A 260 2.48 -47.14 5.06
CA ALA A 260 2.87 -48.12 6.06
C ALA A 260 4.32 -48.55 5.84
N HIS A 261 5.16 -48.36 6.85
CA HIS A 261 6.54 -48.81 6.89
C HIS A 261 6.64 -50.10 7.68
N HIS A 262 6.75 -51.21 6.95
CA HIS A 262 6.94 -52.52 7.56
C HIS A 262 8.43 -52.75 7.82
N HIS A 263 8.76 -53.08 9.07
CA HIS A 263 10.11 -53.41 9.52
C HIS A 263 10.18 -54.92 9.76
N ARG A 264 11.18 -55.57 9.18
CA ARG A 264 11.47 -56.99 9.43
C ARG A 264 12.96 -57.27 9.38
N VAL A 265 13.41 -58.26 10.13
CA VAL A 265 14.77 -58.79 10.00
C VAL A 265 14.83 -59.68 8.76
N ARG A 266 15.78 -59.41 7.85
CA ARG A 266 16.08 -60.28 6.71
C ARG A 266 17.59 -60.39 6.53
N ARG A 267 18.13 -61.62 6.61
CA ARG A 267 19.57 -61.90 6.58
C ARG A 267 20.34 -61.06 7.61
N TRP A 268 19.92 -61.13 8.88
CA TRP A 268 20.54 -60.42 10.02
C TRP A 268 20.54 -58.88 9.94
N ARG A 269 19.87 -58.28 8.94
CA ARG A 269 19.73 -56.83 8.79
C ARG A 269 18.28 -56.40 8.92
N CYS A 270 18.06 -55.28 9.60
CA CYS A 270 16.78 -54.59 9.63
C CYS A 270 16.46 -54.08 8.23
N ARG A 271 15.35 -54.55 7.64
CA ARG A 271 14.87 -54.04 6.35
C ARG A 271 13.54 -53.34 6.53
N ARG A 272 13.43 -52.16 5.92
CA ARG A 272 12.21 -51.36 5.83
C ARG A 272 11.60 -51.49 4.44
N SER A 273 10.30 -51.69 4.36
CA SER A 273 9.55 -51.60 3.11
C SER A 273 8.37 -50.64 3.26
N GLU A 274 8.27 -49.70 2.33
CA GLU A 274 7.16 -48.76 2.25
C GLU A 274 6.01 -49.34 1.42
N ARG A 275 4.80 -49.30 1.96
CA ARG A 275 3.56 -49.56 1.23
C ARG A 275 2.68 -48.30 1.25
N PRO A 276 2.48 -47.64 0.09
CA PRO A 276 1.58 -46.48 0.01
C PRO A 276 0.16 -46.85 0.45
N ILE A 277 -0.43 -45.99 1.27
CA ILE A 277 -1.84 -46.07 1.67
C ILE A 277 -2.61 -44.90 1.08
N GLY A 278 -2.08 -43.69 1.20
CA GLY A 278 -2.72 -42.48 0.71
C GLY A 278 -1.72 -41.54 0.07
N TYR A 279 -2.17 -40.82 -0.94
CA TYR A 279 -1.38 -39.86 -1.68
C TYR A 279 -2.28 -38.82 -2.36
N GLY A 280 -1.84 -37.57 -2.35
CA GLY A 280 -2.54 -36.49 -3.02
C GLY A 280 -1.59 -35.34 -3.33
N SER A 281 -1.81 -34.69 -4.46
CA SER A 281 -1.13 -33.46 -4.83
C SER A 281 -2.09 -32.43 -5.40
N ALA A 282 -1.72 -31.16 -5.26
CA ALA A 282 -2.36 -30.05 -5.95
C ALA A 282 -1.31 -28.96 -6.16
N ALA A 283 -1.44 -28.20 -7.23
CA ALA A 283 -0.56 -27.10 -7.56
C ALA A 283 -1.33 -25.94 -8.18
N SER A 284 -0.94 -24.70 -7.88
CA SER A 284 -1.51 -23.52 -8.52
C SER A 284 -0.95 -23.27 -9.92
N ASP A 285 0.09 -23.98 -10.34
CA ASP A 285 0.68 -23.89 -11.67
C ASP A 285 1.29 -25.26 -12.05
N ALA A 286 1.33 -25.57 -13.34
CA ALA A 286 1.71 -26.86 -13.89
C ALA A 286 3.23 -27.03 -13.93
N GLU A 287 3.97 -25.93 -14.13
CA GLU A 287 5.42 -25.94 -14.35
C GLU A 287 6.20 -25.33 -13.18
N LEU A 288 6.06 -25.92 -12.00
CA LEU A 288 6.79 -25.48 -10.80
C LEU A 288 8.09 -26.25 -10.61
N ALA A 289 9.22 -25.53 -10.58
CA ALA A 289 10.57 -26.07 -10.34
C ALA A 289 10.78 -26.44 -8.86
N ASP A 290 10.11 -27.51 -8.41
CA ASP A 290 9.98 -27.83 -7.00
C ASP A 290 10.99 -28.88 -6.48
N GLY A 291 12.00 -29.24 -7.27
CA GLY A 291 12.88 -30.39 -6.98
C GLY A 291 13.62 -30.31 -5.63
N ILE A 292 13.85 -29.10 -5.12
CA ILE A 292 14.51 -28.86 -3.82
C ILE A 292 13.57 -28.97 -2.62
N TYR A 293 12.25 -28.98 -2.85
CA TYR A 293 11.24 -28.99 -1.79
C TYR A 293 10.93 -30.41 -1.33
N SER A 294 10.87 -30.60 -0.01
CA SER A 294 10.71 -31.93 0.60
C SER A 294 9.26 -32.28 0.95
N TYR A 295 8.37 -31.29 1.00
CA TYR A 295 6.97 -31.39 1.40
C TYR A 295 6.76 -32.06 2.76
N GLY A 296 7.31 -31.46 3.83
CA GLY A 296 7.35 -32.09 5.15
C GLY A 296 8.18 -33.38 5.17
N GLY A 297 9.16 -33.53 4.28
CA GLY A 297 9.89 -34.79 4.12
C GLY A 297 9.08 -35.94 3.50
N SER A 298 7.99 -35.65 2.80
CA SER A 298 7.21 -36.63 2.04
C SER A 298 8.09 -37.40 1.05
N ARG A 299 8.89 -36.70 0.23
CA ARG A 299 9.73 -37.33 -0.80
C ARG A 299 10.80 -38.27 -0.22
N SER A 300 11.33 -37.96 0.97
CA SER A 300 12.37 -38.77 1.62
C SER A 300 11.81 -39.89 2.51
N THR A 301 10.70 -39.62 3.20
CA THR A 301 10.08 -40.58 4.13
C THR A 301 9.17 -41.56 3.41
N ASN A 302 8.39 -41.08 2.44
CA ASN A 302 7.37 -41.82 1.69
C ASN A 302 7.60 -41.68 0.17
N PRO A 303 8.75 -42.11 -0.39
CA PRO A 303 9.08 -41.91 -1.80
C PRO A 303 8.06 -42.53 -2.76
N ARG A 304 7.51 -43.72 -2.45
CA ARG A 304 6.53 -44.38 -3.33
C ARG A 304 5.18 -43.68 -3.31
N ALA A 305 4.70 -43.25 -2.15
CA ALA A 305 3.44 -42.49 -2.08
C ALA A 305 3.60 -41.10 -2.72
N SER A 306 4.76 -40.45 -2.57
CA SER A 306 5.04 -39.17 -3.22
C SER A 306 5.03 -39.29 -4.75
N ALA A 307 5.67 -40.32 -5.30
CA ALA A 307 5.65 -40.57 -6.74
C ALA A 307 4.22 -40.82 -7.28
N ARG A 308 3.34 -41.45 -6.49
CA ARG A 308 1.93 -41.61 -6.85
C ARG A 308 1.14 -40.31 -6.73
N ALA A 309 1.43 -39.49 -5.72
CA ALA A 309 0.81 -38.17 -5.57
C ALA A 309 1.05 -37.30 -6.80
N GLU A 310 2.23 -37.41 -7.40
CA GLU A 310 2.64 -36.63 -8.58
C GLU A 310 2.19 -37.25 -9.92
N SER A 311 1.62 -38.45 -9.91
CA SER A 311 0.98 -39.04 -11.10
C SER A 311 -0.40 -38.43 -11.34
N ALA A 312 -0.94 -38.59 -12.56
CA ALA A 312 -2.29 -38.13 -12.92
C ALA A 312 -3.37 -38.58 -11.92
N ASP A 313 -3.29 -39.82 -11.44
CA ASP A 313 -4.25 -40.36 -10.45
C ASP A 313 -4.12 -39.73 -9.06
N GLY A 314 -2.97 -39.11 -8.76
CA GLY A 314 -2.68 -38.47 -7.49
C GLY A 314 -3.01 -36.98 -7.45
N ILE A 315 -3.26 -36.35 -8.60
CA ILE A 315 -3.63 -34.93 -8.67
C ILE A 315 -5.10 -34.76 -8.26
N ALA A 316 -5.36 -33.75 -7.43
CA ALA A 316 -6.71 -33.40 -7.00
C ALA A 316 -7.58 -32.98 -8.21
N ARG A 317 -8.84 -33.41 -8.25
CA ARG A 317 -9.75 -33.08 -9.35
C ARG A 317 -9.92 -31.57 -9.46
N GLY A 318 -9.76 -31.03 -10.67
CA GLY A 318 -9.78 -29.58 -10.96
C GLY A 318 -8.40 -28.91 -10.93
N PHE A 319 -7.34 -29.67 -10.60
CA PHE A 319 -5.94 -29.20 -10.64
C PHE A 319 -5.12 -29.90 -11.74
N ASP A 320 -5.78 -30.59 -12.68
CA ASP A 320 -5.19 -31.11 -13.91
C ASP A 320 -6.07 -30.73 -15.13
N PRO A 321 -5.61 -29.82 -16.01
CA PRO A 321 -4.43 -28.97 -15.80
C PRO A 321 -4.61 -28.08 -14.57
N SER A 322 -3.51 -27.62 -13.97
CA SER A 322 -3.55 -26.75 -12.79
C SER A 322 -4.42 -25.52 -13.02
N ALA A 323 -5.04 -25.01 -11.94
CA ALA A 323 -5.78 -23.75 -12.00
C ALA A 323 -4.87 -22.65 -12.58
N THR A 324 -5.28 -21.98 -13.66
CA THR A 324 -4.42 -21.01 -14.34
C THR A 324 -4.19 -19.78 -13.48
N THR A 325 -2.94 -19.45 -13.14
CA THR A 325 -2.59 -18.11 -12.64
C THR A 325 -2.57 -17.14 -13.82
N VAL A 326 -3.39 -16.10 -13.76
CA VAL A 326 -3.60 -15.08 -14.79
C VAL A 326 -2.33 -14.26 -15.04
N GLY A 327 -1.43 -14.14 -14.05
CA GLY A 327 -0.23 -13.30 -14.12
C GLY A 327 1.12 -14.02 -14.19
N GLY A 328 1.16 -15.34 -14.42
CA GLY A 328 2.42 -16.09 -14.57
C GLY A 328 3.27 -16.19 -13.30
N GLY A 329 2.62 -16.24 -12.14
CA GLY A 329 3.27 -16.43 -10.84
C GLY A 329 2.33 -16.12 -9.67
N ALA A 330 2.64 -16.65 -8.47
CA ALA A 330 1.90 -16.37 -7.24
C ALA A 330 1.97 -14.89 -6.83
N ILE A 331 3.16 -14.30 -6.76
CA ILE A 331 3.30 -12.91 -6.31
C ILE A 331 3.16 -11.98 -7.52
N PRO A 332 2.22 -11.03 -7.57
CA PRO A 332 2.12 -10.12 -8.72
C PRO A 332 3.18 -9.01 -8.62
N THR A 333 3.22 -8.11 -9.58
CA THR A 333 3.91 -6.82 -9.38
C THR A 333 3.20 -6.03 -8.28
N PHE A 334 3.94 -5.41 -7.37
CA PHE A 334 3.35 -4.58 -6.31
C PHE A 334 4.20 -3.33 -6.05
N ARG A 335 3.64 -2.35 -5.33
CA ARG A 335 4.35 -1.13 -4.92
C ARG A 335 4.92 -1.26 -3.51
N ASP A 336 6.17 -0.85 -3.33
CA ASP A 336 6.80 -0.72 -2.02
C ASP A 336 7.59 0.59 -1.94
N LEU A 337 8.10 0.94 -0.76
CA LEU A 337 9.07 2.00 -0.60
C LEU A 337 10.34 1.69 -1.42
N SER A 338 10.89 2.72 -2.08
CA SER A 338 12.17 2.59 -2.78
C SER A 338 13.30 2.28 -1.80
N GLU A 339 14.42 1.77 -2.30
CA GLU A 339 15.59 1.48 -1.46
C GLU A 339 16.07 2.71 -0.70
N ARG A 340 16.06 3.88 -1.35
CA ARG A 340 16.35 5.17 -0.74
C ARG A 340 15.41 5.46 0.42
N ALA A 341 14.11 5.23 0.21
CA ALA A 341 13.11 5.49 1.24
C ALA A 341 13.25 4.54 2.44
N ARG A 342 13.51 3.26 2.20
CA ARG A 342 13.73 2.25 3.24
C ARG A 342 15.02 2.44 4.04
N ALA A 343 16.03 3.10 3.46
CA ALA A 343 17.27 3.42 4.16
C ALA A 343 17.11 4.55 5.18
N MET A 344 16.00 5.31 5.12
CA MET A 344 15.69 6.35 6.09
C MET A 344 15.14 5.73 7.38
N SER A 345 15.60 6.24 8.54
CA SER A 345 15.02 5.86 9.83
C SER A 345 13.55 6.29 9.97
N GLU A 346 13.22 7.44 9.40
CA GLU A 346 11.87 8.00 9.35
C GLU A 346 11.55 8.39 7.90
N PRO A 347 11.02 7.46 7.09
CA PRO A 347 10.71 7.74 5.71
C PRO A 347 9.59 8.79 5.60
N SER A 348 9.85 9.87 4.86
CA SER A 348 8.89 10.93 4.59
C SER A 348 9.08 11.51 3.18
N THR A 349 8.03 12.13 2.66
CA THR A 349 8.09 12.96 1.44
C THR A 349 7.76 14.39 1.77
N ARG A 350 8.29 15.32 0.97
CA ARG A 350 7.96 16.73 1.07
C ARG A 350 7.52 17.27 -0.29
N LEU A 351 6.49 18.09 -0.26
CA LEU A 351 6.04 18.88 -1.41
C LEU A 351 6.02 20.35 -1.01
N THR A 352 6.65 21.20 -1.82
CA THR A 352 6.65 22.65 -1.64
C THR A 352 6.10 23.32 -2.88
N ILE A 353 5.00 24.06 -2.73
CA ILE A 353 4.30 24.69 -3.84
C ILE A 353 4.40 26.21 -3.78
N ARG A 354 4.14 26.84 -4.93
CA ARG A 354 3.92 28.28 -5.06
C ARG A 354 2.55 28.52 -5.66
N VAL A 355 1.79 29.42 -5.06
CA VAL A 355 0.55 29.94 -5.61
C VAL A 355 0.72 31.43 -5.89
N THR A 356 0.11 31.91 -6.96
CA THR A 356 0.23 33.29 -7.40
C THR A 356 -1.13 33.92 -7.66
N LYS A 357 -1.21 35.24 -7.50
CA LYS A 357 -2.38 36.04 -7.81
C LYS A 357 -1.94 37.36 -8.44
N SER A 358 -2.56 37.72 -9.57
CA SER A 358 -2.28 38.98 -10.25
C SER A 358 -2.64 40.18 -9.38
N SER A 359 -1.84 41.24 -9.42
CA SER A 359 -2.14 42.51 -8.73
C SER A 359 -3.47 43.12 -9.21
N ALA A 360 -3.76 43.04 -10.51
CA ALA A 360 -5.00 43.53 -11.10
C ALA A 360 -6.25 42.82 -10.56
N ALA A 361 -6.08 41.61 -10.02
CA ALA A 361 -7.12 40.78 -9.45
C ALA A 361 -7.35 41.01 -7.94
N GLN A 362 -6.55 41.84 -7.28
CA GLN A 362 -6.58 42.03 -5.82
C GLN A 362 -7.24 43.35 -5.42
N ARG A 363 -7.90 43.39 -4.27
CA ARG A 363 -8.71 44.53 -3.81
C ARG A 363 -7.91 45.61 -3.08
N PHE A 364 -6.80 46.05 -3.66
CA PHE A 364 -6.00 47.16 -3.14
C PHE A 364 -5.92 48.31 -4.15
N SER A 365 -5.37 49.45 -3.73
CA SER A 365 -5.39 50.70 -4.49
C SER A 365 -4.66 50.64 -5.84
N GLY A 366 -3.59 49.85 -5.93
CA GLY A 366 -2.88 49.54 -7.19
C GLY A 366 -3.48 48.37 -7.97
N GLY A 367 -4.60 47.80 -7.53
CA GLY A 367 -5.29 46.67 -8.15
C GLY A 367 -6.71 47.02 -8.60
N SER A 368 -7.67 46.19 -8.16
CA SER A 368 -9.10 46.27 -8.50
C SER A 368 -9.93 47.17 -7.59
N SER A 369 -9.33 47.85 -6.61
CA SER A 369 -10.06 48.80 -5.75
C SER A 369 -10.58 49.98 -6.56
N SER A 370 -11.77 50.48 -6.19
CA SER A 370 -12.30 51.75 -6.70
C SER A 370 -11.56 52.96 -6.15
N VAL A 371 -10.90 52.81 -4.99
CA VAL A 371 -10.10 53.86 -4.37
C VAL A 371 -8.71 53.86 -5.00
N LYS A 372 -8.48 54.76 -5.95
CA LYS A 372 -7.21 54.88 -6.68
C LYS A 372 -6.52 56.21 -6.38
N PRO A 373 -5.33 56.23 -5.76
CA PRO A 373 -4.61 57.45 -5.48
C PRO A 373 -4.04 58.05 -6.76
N THR A 374 -4.10 59.37 -6.88
CA THR A 374 -3.49 60.14 -7.97
C THR A 374 -2.42 61.08 -7.43
N GLY A 375 -1.55 61.57 -8.31
CA GLY A 375 -0.48 62.50 -7.94
C GLY A 375 0.52 61.88 -6.94
N ARG A 376 0.89 62.63 -5.89
CA ARG A 376 1.92 62.20 -4.92
C ARG A 376 1.53 60.99 -4.06
N LEU A 377 0.23 60.73 -3.91
CA LEU A 377 -0.28 59.58 -3.13
C LEU A 377 -0.15 58.25 -3.89
N GLN A 378 0.13 58.28 -5.20
CA GLN A 378 0.30 57.09 -6.03
C GLN A 378 1.48 56.21 -5.58
N ARG A 379 2.47 56.77 -4.87
CA ARG A 379 3.57 56.00 -4.26
C ARG A 379 3.12 54.99 -3.21
N PHE A 380 1.90 55.11 -2.71
CA PHE A 380 1.31 54.21 -1.73
C PHE A 380 0.28 53.27 -2.36
N ASP A 381 0.32 53.09 -3.69
CA ASP A 381 -0.58 52.19 -4.40
C ASP A 381 -0.35 50.72 -4.04
N GLY A 382 0.84 50.36 -3.53
CA GLY A 382 1.18 48.99 -3.13
C GLY A 382 1.76 48.15 -4.27
N ALA A 383 2.53 48.76 -5.18
CA ALA A 383 3.19 48.07 -6.29
C ALA A 383 3.86 46.74 -5.88
N MET A 384 3.56 45.67 -6.64
CA MET A 384 4.07 44.32 -6.39
C MET A 384 5.20 43.98 -7.35
N ALA A 385 6.21 43.26 -6.86
CA ALA A 385 7.26 42.71 -7.71
C ALA A 385 6.66 41.79 -8.79
N GLY A 386 7.03 42.02 -10.05
CA GLY A 386 6.50 41.25 -11.18
C GLY A 386 4.98 41.36 -11.40
N GLY A 387 4.29 42.32 -10.76
CA GLY A 387 2.84 42.47 -10.88
C GLY A 387 2.02 41.33 -10.26
N VAL A 388 2.62 40.52 -9.38
CA VAL A 388 1.97 39.36 -8.75
C VAL A 388 2.30 39.29 -7.26
N SER A 389 1.34 38.87 -6.46
CA SER A 389 1.62 38.33 -5.12
C SER A 389 1.81 36.82 -5.22
N ALA A 390 2.76 36.28 -4.47
CA ALA A 390 2.90 34.83 -4.32
C ALA A 390 2.88 34.45 -2.85
N ALA A 391 2.35 33.27 -2.58
CA ALA A 391 2.54 32.56 -1.33
C ALA A 391 3.15 31.20 -1.61
N ILE A 392 3.91 30.70 -0.65
CA ILE A 392 4.55 29.40 -0.69
C ILE A 392 4.12 28.62 0.54
N SER A 393 3.90 27.33 0.37
CA SER A 393 3.57 26.43 1.45
C SER A 393 4.22 25.08 1.21
N SER A 394 4.56 24.39 2.30
CA SER A 394 5.18 23.08 2.27
C SER A 394 4.36 22.10 3.10
N VAL A 395 4.29 20.86 2.63
CA VAL A 395 3.64 19.75 3.32
C VAL A 395 4.61 18.59 3.40
N GLU A 396 4.58 17.89 4.52
CA GLU A 396 5.31 16.66 4.75
C GLU A 396 4.31 15.52 4.91
N VAL A 397 4.54 14.44 4.17
CA VAL A 397 3.85 13.16 4.34
C VAL A 397 4.79 12.23 5.08
N PHE A 398 4.34 11.73 6.22
CA PHE A 398 5.15 10.97 7.17
C PHE A 398 4.38 9.74 7.65
N PHE A 399 5.13 8.75 8.13
CA PHE A 399 4.55 7.54 8.70
C PHE A 399 4.48 7.66 10.22
N GLU A 400 3.29 7.54 10.79
CA GLU A 400 3.11 7.50 12.24
C GLU A 400 1.91 6.63 12.60
N ARG A 401 2.18 5.60 13.38
CA ARG A 401 1.17 4.71 13.96
C ARG A 401 0.30 5.50 14.97
N PRO A 402 -1.05 5.42 14.88
CA PRO A 402 -1.94 6.23 15.73
C PRO A 402 -2.06 5.75 17.19
N ASP A 403 -1.78 4.46 17.47
CA ASP A 403 -1.77 3.86 18.80
C ASP A 403 -0.41 4.03 19.52
N ALA A 404 -0.43 4.04 20.86
CA ALA A 404 0.71 4.32 21.75
C ALA A 404 1.81 3.23 21.78
N GLY A 405 2.13 2.66 20.62
CA GLY A 405 3.16 1.64 20.43
C GLY A 405 2.62 0.35 19.82
N ASN A 406 3.54 -0.50 19.38
CA ASN A 406 3.21 -1.82 18.84
C ASN A 406 2.87 -2.79 20.00
N THR A 407 1.62 -3.25 20.09
CA THR A 407 1.18 -4.19 21.15
C THR A 407 1.84 -5.57 21.05
N ILE A 408 2.26 -5.98 19.85
CA ILE A 408 2.95 -7.25 19.59
C ILE A 408 4.43 -7.14 20.00
N HIS A 409 5.01 -5.95 19.84
CA HIS A 409 6.41 -5.66 20.18
C HIS A 409 6.53 -4.39 21.03
N PRO A 410 6.23 -4.49 22.35
CA PRO A 410 6.29 -3.35 23.25
C PRO A 410 7.67 -2.68 23.23
N GLY A 411 7.70 -1.35 23.20
CA GLY A 411 8.95 -0.57 23.21
C GLY A 411 9.69 -0.50 21.85
N ARG A 412 9.11 -1.05 20.78
CA ARG A 412 9.64 -0.87 19.42
C ARG A 412 8.77 0.07 18.61
N SER A 413 9.42 1.02 17.92
CA SER A 413 8.79 1.87 16.92
C SER A 413 8.70 1.12 15.59
N GLU A 414 7.56 1.24 14.93
CA GLU A 414 7.38 0.68 13.61
C GLU A 414 7.95 1.61 12.55
N LEU A 415 8.80 1.07 11.68
CA LEU A 415 9.36 1.82 10.56
C LEU A 415 8.32 1.99 9.45
N GLY A 416 8.42 3.10 8.72
CA GLY A 416 7.56 3.37 7.57
C GLY A 416 7.63 2.25 6.53
N SER A 417 6.46 1.77 6.10
CA SER A 417 6.35 0.72 5.10
C SER A 417 5.06 0.87 4.29
N LEU A 418 4.97 0.18 3.15
CA LEU A 418 3.72 -0.01 2.41
C LEU A 418 3.05 -1.34 2.76
N PHE A 419 3.10 -1.75 4.04
CA PHE A 419 2.33 -2.90 4.55
C PHE A 419 1.44 -2.50 5.72
N ASN A 420 1.57 -1.26 6.20
CA ASN A 420 0.71 -0.69 7.22
C ASN A 420 0.25 0.72 6.80
N PRO A 421 -1.06 1.02 6.87
CA PRO A 421 -1.64 2.22 6.29
C PRO A 421 -1.64 3.39 7.29
N TYR A 422 -0.45 3.81 7.72
CA TYR A 422 -0.27 4.85 8.75
C TYR A 422 0.40 6.12 8.23
N TRP A 423 0.29 6.38 6.92
CA TRP A 423 0.78 7.61 6.31
C TRP A 423 -0.19 8.76 6.59
N GLN A 424 0.37 9.88 7.04
CA GLN A 424 -0.35 11.08 7.42
C GLN A 424 0.32 12.31 6.80
N ALA A 425 -0.38 13.43 6.75
CA ALA A 425 0.13 14.69 6.20
C ALA A 425 0.06 15.80 7.23
N ARG A 426 1.10 16.65 7.26
CA ARG A 426 1.14 17.88 8.07
C ARG A 426 1.82 19.01 7.31
N LEU A 427 1.44 20.25 7.60
CA LEU A 427 2.19 21.40 7.08
C LEU A 427 3.62 21.38 7.63
N ALA A 428 4.57 21.74 6.78
CA ALA A 428 5.98 21.74 7.07
C ALA A 428 6.59 23.13 6.89
N PRO A 429 7.70 23.45 7.59
CA PRO A 429 8.41 24.70 7.37
C PRO A 429 8.98 24.80 5.95
N VAL A 430 8.88 25.99 5.36
CA VAL A 430 9.45 26.26 4.03
C VAL A 430 10.95 26.58 4.15
N SER A 431 11.77 25.84 3.41
CA SER A 431 13.23 26.01 3.42
C SER A 431 13.66 27.39 2.89
N ALA A 432 14.87 27.83 3.29
CA ALA A 432 15.45 29.07 2.77
C ALA A 432 15.69 29.00 1.25
N ALA A 433 16.09 27.83 0.73
CA ALA A 433 16.30 27.60 -0.69
C ALA A 433 14.99 27.73 -1.49
N ALA A 434 13.89 27.15 -1.02
CA ALA A 434 12.58 27.28 -1.67
C ALA A 434 12.08 28.74 -1.65
N ARG A 435 12.33 29.49 -0.56
CA ARG A 435 12.06 30.93 -0.49
C ARG A 435 12.83 31.72 -1.53
N ALA A 436 14.14 31.49 -1.66
CA ALA A 436 14.97 32.16 -2.65
C ALA A 436 14.51 31.85 -4.09
N GLN A 437 14.19 30.58 -4.38
CA GLN A 437 13.68 30.20 -5.70
C GLN A 437 12.32 30.86 -6.01
N ALA A 438 11.44 30.97 -5.02
CA ALA A 438 10.16 31.65 -5.19
C ALA A 438 10.33 33.15 -5.52
N GLN A 439 11.26 33.83 -4.84
CA GLN A 439 11.61 35.24 -5.09
C GLN A 439 12.20 35.44 -6.48
N LEU A 440 13.10 34.55 -6.91
CA LEU A 440 13.66 34.56 -8.27
C LEU A 440 12.54 34.44 -9.33
N ARG A 441 11.59 33.51 -9.13
CA ARG A 441 10.44 33.35 -10.03
C ARG A 441 9.43 34.51 -9.97
N GLN A 442 9.52 35.44 -9.01
CA GLN A 442 8.69 36.65 -8.94
C GLN A 442 9.36 37.87 -9.60
N GLY A 443 10.60 37.74 -10.09
CA GLY A 443 11.37 38.87 -10.63
C GLY A 443 11.90 39.81 -9.55
N SER A 444 11.84 39.43 -8.28
CA SER A 444 12.44 40.15 -7.16
C SER A 444 13.83 39.57 -6.85
N ALA A 445 14.81 39.83 -7.71
CA ALA A 445 16.19 39.57 -7.35
C ALA A 445 16.70 40.73 -6.48
N GLN A 446 16.53 40.62 -5.16
CA GLN A 446 17.49 41.20 -4.24
C GLN A 446 18.38 40.03 -3.79
N LEU A 447 19.47 39.83 -4.52
CA LEU A 447 20.60 39.05 -4.00
C LEU A 447 21.12 39.78 -2.74
N PRO A 448 21.58 39.04 -1.71
CA PRO A 448 22.14 39.64 -0.51
C PRO A 448 23.29 40.61 -0.81
#